data_AF-A0A8B7JKD6-F1
#
_entry.id   AF-A0A8B7JKD6-F1
#
_cell.length_a   1.000
_cell.length_b   1.000
_cell.length_c   1.000
_cell.angle_alpha   90.00
_cell.angle_beta   90.00
_cell.angle_gamma   90.00
#
_symmetry.space_group_name_H-M   'P 1'
#
loop_
_entity.id
_entity.type
_entity.pdbx_description
1 polymer ?
#
loop_
_entity_poly.entity_id
_entity_poly.type
_entity_poly.pdbx_seq_one_letter_code
_entity_poly.pdbx_strand_id
1 'polypeptide(L)'
;MLVPRKLSISPLESWLTVRYSLPKAEVISVLGKVGYEPVQRYDCPTSDVGADVEEGEGTLGNRLECKNVLKIRRRKMNRHKFKKLLKRRKFVRRRIKEGRKKKRQIKFEKDLERIWKRAGLKNPPAGWQTPKIFLKSSKR
;
A
#
# COMPACT_ATOMS: atom_id res chain seq x y z
N MET A 1 -16.92 22.71 -24.86
CA MET A 1 -17.98 21.84 -24.32
C MET A 1 -18.94 22.70 -23.52
N LEU A 2 -20.15 22.96 -24.04
CA LEU A 2 -21.20 23.67 -23.30
C LEU A 2 -21.84 22.71 -22.30
N VAL A 3 -21.76 23.00 -21.01
CA VAL A 3 -22.60 22.35 -20.00
C VAL A 3 -23.98 22.99 -20.07
N PRO A 4 -25.09 22.22 -20.13
CA PRO A 4 -26.43 22.79 -20.18
C PRO A 4 -26.69 23.65 -18.93
N ARG A 5 -26.99 24.95 -19.12
CA ARG A 5 -27.23 25.94 -18.05
C ARG A 5 -28.37 25.59 -17.08
N LYS A 6 -29.21 24.61 -17.41
CA LYS A 6 -30.28 24.10 -16.53
C LYS A 6 -29.80 23.08 -15.49
N LEU A 7 -28.53 22.69 -15.52
CA LEU A 7 -27.91 21.76 -14.56
C LEU A 7 -26.70 22.39 -13.85
N SER A 8 -26.39 23.66 -14.11
CA SER A 8 -25.35 24.39 -13.39
C SER A 8 -25.97 25.09 -12.19
N ILE A 9 -25.84 24.48 -11.01
CA ILE A 9 -26.14 25.16 -9.74
C ILE A 9 -25.18 26.35 -9.64
N SER A 10 -25.72 27.56 -9.46
CA SER A 10 -24.89 28.75 -9.28
C SER A 10 -24.12 28.66 -7.95
N PRO A 11 -22.95 29.31 -7.83
CA PRO A 11 -22.18 29.31 -6.58
C PRO A 11 -23.00 29.75 -5.36
N LEU A 12 -23.95 30.68 -5.55
CA LEU A 12 -24.86 31.14 -4.50
C LEU A 12 -25.89 30.07 -4.11
N GLU A 13 -26.52 29.40 -5.07
CA GLU A 13 -27.48 28.33 -4.78
C GLU A 13 -26.81 27.15 -4.07
N SER A 14 -25.60 26.79 -4.48
CA SER A 14 -24.79 25.78 -3.79
C SER A 14 -24.54 26.17 -2.33
N TRP A 15 -24.19 27.44 -2.08
CA TRP A 15 -23.91 27.94 -0.74
C TRP A 15 -25.15 28.01 0.15
N LEU A 16 -26.29 28.43 -0.40
CA LEU A 16 -27.57 28.44 0.32
C LEU A 16 -28.04 27.02 0.63
N THR A 17 -27.90 26.08 -0.32
CA THR A 17 -28.27 24.68 -0.11
C THR A 17 -27.48 24.08 1.06
N VAL A 18 -26.17 24.34 1.15
CA VAL A 18 -25.33 23.90 2.28
C VAL A 18 -25.80 24.49 3.61
N ARG A 19 -26.27 25.75 3.64
CA ARG A 19 -26.75 26.41 4.87
C ARG A 19 -28.12 25.94 5.35
N TYR A 20 -28.99 25.51 4.44
CA TYR A 20 -30.37 25.11 4.76
C TYR A 20 -30.56 23.59 4.85
N SER A 21 -29.71 22.79 4.21
CA SER A 21 -29.76 21.32 4.28
C SER A 21 -28.99 20.73 5.45
N LEU A 22 -28.01 21.46 5.99
CA LEU A 22 -27.32 21.09 7.21
C LEU A 22 -28.00 21.79 8.40
N PRO A 23 -28.29 21.08 9.51
CA PRO A 23 -28.78 21.72 10.72
C PRO A 23 -27.73 22.74 11.17
N LYS A 24 -28.15 24.01 11.28
CA LYS A 24 -27.29 25.13 11.66
C LYS A 24 -26.58 24.82 12.98
N ALA A 25 -25.25 24.77 12.95
CA ALA A 25 -24.41 24.74 14.15
C ALA A 25 -24.35 26.12 14.86
N GLU A 26 -25.47 26.85 14.91
CA GLU A 26 -25.58 28.20 15.48
C GLU A 26 -26.47 28.25 16.73
N VAL A 27 -26.46 27.18 17.53
CA VAL A 27 -26.88 27.23 18.95
C VAL A 27 -25.73 26.75 19.83
N ILE A 28 -24.54 27.30 19.59
CA ILE A 28 -23.34 27.06 20.41
C ILE A 28 -23.11 28.19 21.43
N SER A 29 -23.94 29.25 21.45
CA SER A 29 -23.63 30.46 22.24
C SER A 29 -24.70 30.95 23.23
N VAL A 30 -25.63 30.11 23.67
CA VAL A 30 -26.51 30.46 24.79
C VAL A 30 -26.50 29.31 25.80
N LEU A 31 -26.02 29.62 27.01
CA LEU A 31 -25.93 28.77 28.19
C LEU A 31 -24.63 27.95 28.34
N GLY A 32 -23.55 28.67 28.69
CA GLY A 32 -22.57 28.11 29.62
C GLY A 32 -23.27 27.69 30.92
N LYS A 33 -22.68 26.69 31.61
CA LYS A 33 -23.20 25.87 32.72
C LYS A 33 -24.12 24.72 32.28
N VAL A 34 -23.50 23.53 32.13
CA VAL A 34 -23.79 22.27 32.85
C VAL A 34 -23.22 21.11 32.04
N GLY A 35 -22.35 20.31 32.66
CA GLY A 35 -22.12 18.89 32.35
C GLY A 35 -21.52 18.55 30.98
N TYR A 36 -20.28 18.06 31.00
CA TYR A 36 -19.65 17.40 29.85
C TYR A 36 -20.37 16.08 29.53
N GLU A 37 -21.31 16.08 28.59
CA GLU A 37 -21.95 14.86 28.06
C GLU A 37 -21.33 14.48 26.71
N PRO A 38 -20.68 13.30 26.58
CA PRO A 38 -20.11 12.86 25.33
C PRO A 38 -21.18 12.33 24.38
N VAL A 39 -21.34 13.04 23.26
CA VAL A 39 -21.55 12.52 21.89
C VAL A 39 -22.40 11.25 21.79
N GLN A 40 -23.65 11.44 21.36
CA GLN A 40 -24.59 10.44 20.82
C GLN A 40 -23.87 9.19 20.29
N ARG A 41 -23.84 8.16 21.13
CA ARG A 41 -23.56 6.80 20.71
C ARG A 41 -24.80 6.35 19.94
N TYR A 42 -24.62 5.93 18.70
CA TYR A 42 -25.63 5.13 18.04
C TYR A 42 -25.86 3.89 18.91
N ASP A 43 -27.07 3.75 19.46
CA ASP A 43 -27.49 2.54 20.15
C ASP A 43 -27.61 1.42 19.12
N CYS A 44 -26.54 0.62 19.03
CA CYS A 44 -26.64 -0.72 18.51
C CYS A 44 -27.65 -1.47 19.39
N PRO A 45 -28.63 -2.21 18.83
CA PRO A 45 -29.58 -2.95 19.66
C PRO A 45 -28.79 -3.82 20.64
N THR A 46 -29.08 -3.67 21.93
CA THR A 46 -28.63 -4.61 22.94
C THR A 46 -29.14 -5.97 22.52
N SER A 47 -28.21 -6.87 22.18
CA SER A 47 -28.52 -8.29 21.99
C SER A 47 -29.14 -8.76 23.30
N ASP A 48 -30.45 -8.99 23.27
CA ASP A 48 -31.21 -9.48 24.41
C ASP A 48 -30.52 -10.73 24.97
N VAL A 49 -29.96 -10.58 26.16
CA VAL A 49 -29.50 -11.68 26.99
C VAL A 49 -30.75 -12.23 27.64
N GLY A 50 -31.20 -13.39 27.17
CA GLY A 50 -32.37 -14.04 27.71
C GLY A 50 -32.71 -15.39 27.08
N ALA A 51 -31.72 -16.28 26.90
CA ALA A 51 -31.94 -17.73 26.83
C ALA A 51 -30.58 -18.45 26.90
N ASP A 52 -30.13 -18.67 28.14
CA ASP A 52 -29.66 -19.96 28.62
C ASP A 52 -28.97 -20.87 27.58
N VAL A 53 -27.67 -20.64 27.34
CA VAL A 53 -26.76 -21.72 26.92
C VAL A 53 -25.41 -21.44 27.55
N GLU A 54 -24.97 -22.38 28.38
CA GLU A 54 -23.61 -22.50 28.89
C GLU A 54 -22.55 -22.40 27.78
N GLU A 55 -21.32 -22.23 28.24
CA GLU A 55 -20.07 -22.49 27.53
C GLU A 55 -19.52 -21.39 26.62
N GLY A 56 -18.26 -21.09 26.92
CA GLY A 56 -17.29 -20.79 25.89
C GLY A 56 -16.81 -19.36 25.93
N GLU A 57 -15.63 -19.20 26.53
CA GLU A 57 -14.46 -18.42 26.12
C GLU A 57 -14.40 -17.88 24.65
N GLY A 58 -15.47 -17.26 24.13
CA GLY A 58 -15.67 -17.01 22.69
C GLY A 58 -15.58 -15.55 22.26
N THR A 59 -15.60 -14.60 23.21
CA THR A 59 -15.64 -13.17 22.89
C THR A 59 -14.25 -12.58 22.59
N LEU A 60 -13.19 -13.16 23.15
CA LEU A 60 -11.80 -12.74 22.88
C LEU A 60 -11.25 -13.32 21.55
N GLY A 61 -11.68 -14.53 21.16
CA GLY A 61 -11.27 -15.18 19.90
C GLY A 61 -11.70 -14.41 18.65
N ASN A 62 -12.99 -14.04 18.58
CA ASN A 62 -13.57 -13.36 17.42
C ASN A 62 -12.94 -11.99 17.09
N ARG A 63 -12.56 -11.19 18.11
CA ARG A 63 -11.95 -9.86 17.90
C ARG A 63 -10.51 -9.96 17.36
N LEU A 64 -9.75 -10.97 17.79
CA LEU A 64 -8.40 -11.23 17.28
C LEU A 64 -8.46 -11.80 15.85
N GLU A 65 -9.44 -12.65 15.56
CA GLU A 65 -9.71 -13.20 14.23
C GLU A 65 -10.10 -12.13 13.21
N CYS A 66 -11.00 -11.20 13.55
CA CYS A 66 -11.40 -10.11 12.65
C CYS A 66 -10.22 -9.20 12.26
N LYS A 67 -9.36 -8.85 13.23
CA LYS A 67 -8.13 -8.09 12.97
C LYS A 67 -7.17 -8.87 12.04
N ASN A 68 -7.11 -10.18 12.17
CA ASN A 68 -6.33 -11.04 11.29
C ASN A 68 -6.94 -11.13 9.88
N VAL A 69 -8.25 -11.24 9.73
CA VAL A 69 -8.94 -11.21 8.42
C VAL A 69 -8.71 -9.88 7.69
N LEU A 70 -8.75 -8.74 8.39
CA LEU A 70 -8.46 -7.44 7.78
C LEU A 70 -6.99 -7.33 7.34
N LYS A 71 -6.04 -7.84 8.14
CA LYS A 71 -4.63 -7.96 7.73
C LYS A 71 -4.47 -8.85 6.49
N ILE A 72 -5.19 -9.98 6.43
CA ILE A 72 -5.17 -10.91 5.29
C ILE A 72 -5.76 -10.24 4.04
N ARG A 73 -6.93 -9.59 4.13
CA ARG A 73 -7.54 -8.85 3.00
C ARG A 73 -6.63 -7.75 2.48
N ARG A 74 -5.94 -7.02 3.36
CA ARG A 74 -4.93 -6.02 2.98
C ARG A 74 -3.75 -6.66 2.23
N ARG A 75 -3.19 -7.76 2.75
CA ARG A 75 -2.09 -8.51 2.09
C ARG A 75 -2.52 -9.09 0.74
N LYS A 76 -3.75 -9.63 0.65
CA LYS A 76 -4.37 -10.11 -0.60
C LYS A 76 -4.41 -9.00 -1.63
N MET A 77 -4.97 -7.84 -1.27
CA MET A 77 -5.09 -6.70 -2.18
C MET A 77 -3.71 -6.17 -2.60
N ASN A 78 -2.76 -6.04 -1.67
CA ASN A 78 -1.40 -5.60 -1.96
C ASN A 78 -0.70 -6.55 -2.94
N ARG A 79 -0.80 -7.86 -2.72
CA ARG A 79 -0.24 -8.88 -3.63
C ARG A 79 -0.91 -8.84 -5.00
N HIS A 80 -2.23 -8.66 -5.05
CA HIS A 80 -2.99 -8.54 -6.29
C HIS A 80 -2.54 -7.31 -7.10
N LYS A 81 -2.50 -6.13 -6.47
CA LYS A 81 -2.02 -4.89 -7.10
C LYS A 81 -0.57 -5.00 -7.55
N PHE A 82 0.30 -5.60 -6.74
CA PHE A 82 1.70 -5.84 -7.11
C PHE A 82 1.83 -6.75 -8.34
N LYS A 83 1.05 -7.84 -8.42
CA LYS A 83 1.04 -8.72 -9.60
C LYS A 83 0.53 -8.00 -10.84
N LYS A 84 -0.51 -7.16 -10.74
CA LYS A 84 -0.98 -6.31 -11.84
C LYS A 84 0.10 -5.33 -12.30
N LEU A 85 0.80 -4.67 -11.38
CA LEU A 85 1.93 -3.80 -11.69
C LEU A 85 3.08 -4.54 -12.39
N LEU A 86 3.42 -5.74 -11.91
CA LEU A 86 4.43 -6.60 -12.54
C LEU A 86 4.08 -6.95 -13.99
N LYS A 87 2.81 -7.28 -14.26
CA LYS A 87 2.34 -7.58 -15.62
C LYS A 87 2.46 -6.35 -16.52
N ARG A 88 1.97 -5.19 -16.08
CA ARG A 88 2.04 -3.92 -16.84
C ARG A 88 3.48 -3.49 -17.14
N ARG A 89 4.41 -3.66 -16.19
CA ARG A 89 5.81 -3.23 -16.32
C ARG A 89 6.78 -4.36 -16.70
N LYS A 90 6.31 -5.50 -17.22
CA LYS A 90 7.13 -6.70 -17.50
C LYS A 90 8.38 -6.35 -18.33
N PHE A 91 8.21 -5.67 -19.46
CA PHE A 91 9.29 -5.38 -20.39
C PHE A 91 10.28 -4.33 -19.86
N VAL A 92 9.78 -3.27 -19.22
CA VAL A 92 10.63 -2.27 -18.55
C VAL A 92 11.48 -2.93 -17.47
N ARG A 93 10.88 -3.80 -16.64
CA ARG A 93 11.63 -4.54 -15.60
C ARG A 93 12.65 -5.49 -16.20
N ARG A 94 12.34 -6.16 -17.32
CA ARG A 94 13.28 -7.03 -18.04
C ARG A 94 14.50 -6.24 -18.51
N ARG A 95 14.29 -5.11 -19.20
CA ARG A 95 15.37 -4.21 -19.66
C ARG A 95 16.26 -3.74 -18.50
N ILE A 96 15.65 -3.29 -17.39
CA ILE A 96 16.39 -2.86 -16.20
C ILE A 96 17.18 -4.02 -15.58
N LYS A 97 16.60 -5.21 -15.50
CA LYS A 97 17.27 -6.40 -14.93
C LYS A 97 18.47 -6.82 -15.77
N GLU A 98 18.35 -6.79 -17.10
CA GLU A 98 19.44 -7.05 -18.03
C GLU A 98 20.55 -6.00 -17.89
N GLY A 99 20.20 -4.71 -17.80
CA GLY A 99 21.16 -3.63 -17.55
C GLY A 99 21.91 -3.80 -16.21
N ARG A 100 21.21 -4.18 -15.13
CA ARG A 100 21.82 -4.47 -13.83
C ARG A 100 22.77 -5.67 -13.89
N LYS A 101 22.42 -6.73 -14.63
CA LYS A 101 23.30 -7.89 -14.83
C LYS A 101 24.59 -7.50 -15.55
N LYS A 102 24.50 -6.69 -16.62
CA LYS A 102 25.68 -6.16 -17.33
C LYS A 102 26.58 -5.35 -16.41
N LYS A 103 26.01 -4.40 -15.66
CA LYS A 103 26.78 -3.61 -14.67
C LYS A 103 27.44 -4.49 -13.60
N ARG A 104 26.75 -5.55 -13.16
CA ARG A 104 27.29 -6.50 -12.17
C ARG A 104 28.46 -7.31 -12.74
N GLN A 105 28.39 -7.73 -14.01
CA GLN A 105 29.48 -8.43 -14.68
C GLN A 105 30.71 -7.52 -14.85
N ILE A 106 30.51 -6.28 -15.30
CA ILE A 106 31.61 -5.31 -15.42
C ILE A 106 32.27 -5.05 -14.06
N LYS A 107 31.46 -4.91 -13.00
CA LYS A 107 32.00 -4.74 -11.64
C LYS A 107 32.85 -5.93 -11.21
N PHE A 108 32.41 -7.15 -11.52
CA PHE A 108 33.16 -8.37 -11.22
C PHE A 108 34.49 -8.45 -11.99
N GLU A 109 34.48 -8.16 -13.29
CA GLU A 109 35.70 -8.17 -14.12
C GLU A 109 36.71 -7.12 -13.66
N LYS A 110 36.26 -5.90 -13.36
CA LYS A 110 37.11 -4.83 -12.81
C LYS A 110 37.71 -5.19 -11.44
N ASP A 111 36.98 -5.95 -10.64
CA ASP A 111 37.47 -6.38 -9.34
C ASP A 111 38.62 -7.38 -9.48
N LEU A 112 38.49 -8.35 -10.39
CA LEU A 112 39.56 -9.28 -10.73
C LEU A 112 40.78 -8.56 -11.33
N GLU A 113 40.55 -7.64 -12.26
CA GLU A 113 41.62 -6.83 -12.86
C GLU A 113 42.37 -6.01 -11.79
N ARG A 114 41.64 -5.45 -10.81
CA ARG A 114 42.23 -4.74 -9.68
C ARG A 114 43.12 -5.63 -8.82
N ILE A 115 42.73 -6.88 -8.59
CA ILE A 115 43.55 -7.84 -7.83
C ILE A 115 44.87 -8.10 -8.56
N TRP A 116 44.84 -8.33 -9.87
CA TRP A 116 46.05 -8.61 -10.66
C TRP A 116 46.98 -7.41 -10.72
N LYS A 117 46.42 -6.21 -10.96
CA LYS A 117 47.19 -4.97 -10.96
C LYS A 117 47.82 -4.68 -9.60
N ARG A 118 47.10 -4.97 -8.51
CA ARG A 118 47.63 -4.85 -7.15
C ARG A 118 48.78 -5.84 -6.88
N ALA A 119 48.74 -7.02 -7.50
CA ALA A 119 49.81 -7.99 -7.46
C ALA A 119 50.99 -7.68 -8.41
N GLY A 120 50.96 -6.55 -9.12
CA GLY A 120 52.02 -6.13 -10.05
C GLY A 120 51.95 -6.77 -11.44
N LEU A 121 50.92 -7.58 -11.73
CA LEU A 121 50.72 -8.19 -13.04
C LEU A 121 50.07 -7.19 -14.00
N LYS A 122 50.65 -7.03 -15.20
CA LYS A 122 50.06 -6.20 -16.27
C LYS A 122 48.90 -6.90 -16.98
N ASN A 123 48.98 -8.23 -17.08
CA ASN A 123 48.03 -9.08 -17.79
C ASN A 123 47.40 -10.10 -16.82
N PRO A 124 46.23 -10.69 -17.18
CA PRO A 124 45.73 -11.88 -16.49
C PRO A 124 46.78 -12.98 -16.39
N PRO A 125 46.73 -13.83 -15.35
CA PRO A 125 47.51 -15.06 -15.30
C PRO A 125 47.33 -15.89 -16.57
N ALA A 126 48.40 -16.55 -17.02
CA ALA A 126 48.36 -17.37 -18.23
C ALA A 126 47.26 -18.43 -18.16
N GLY A 127 46.46 -18.54 -19.23
CA GLY A 127 45.34 -19.48 -19.31
C GLY A 127 44.06 -19.05 -18.56
N TRP A 128 44.05 -17.91 -17.88
CA TRP A 128 42.85 -17.44 -17.18
C TRP A 128 41.90 -16.67 -18.10
N GLN A 129 40.72 -17.24 -18.34
CA GLN A 129 39.63 -16.56 -19.04
C GLN A 129 38.51 -16.21 -18.04
N THR A 130 38.16 -14.92 -17.94
CA THR A 130 37.12 -14.48 -17.00
C THR A 130 35.73 -14.98 -17.41
N PRO A 131 35.07 -15.80 -16.56
CA PRO A 131 33.78 -16.35 -16.92
C PRO A 131 32.66 -15.29 -16.82
N LYS A 132 31.70 -15.36 -17.75
CA LYS A 132 30.50 -14.51 -17.78
C LYS A 132 29.38 -15.06 -16.90
N ILE A 133 29.60 -15.07 -15.59
CA ILE A 133 28.70 -15.71 -14.61
C ILE A 133 27.32 -15.02 -14.57
N PHE A 134 27.27 -13.68 -14.59
CA PHE A 134 26.02 -12.93 -14.41
C PHE A 134 25.20 -12.75 -15.69
N LEU A 135 25.81 -13.00 -16.84
CA LEU A 135 25.18 -12.87 -18.15
C LEU A 135 24.57 -14.19 -18.65
N LYS A 136 24.98 -15.35 -18.12
CA LYS A 136 24.47 -16.65 -18.52
C LYS A 136 22.95 -16.68 -18.36
N SER A 137 22.24 -16.79 -19.49
CA SER A 137 20.85 -17.24 -19.47
C SER A 137 20.89 -18.70 -19.06
N SER A 138 20.40 -18.99 -17.86
CA SER A 138 19.89 -20.33 -17.60
C SER A 138 18.90 -20.63 -18.72
N LYS A 139 19.27 -21.50 -19.68
CA LYS A 139 18.29 -22.19 -20.52
C LYS A 139 17.41 -22.97 -19.55
N ARG A 140 16.28 -22.39 -19.19
CA ARG A 140 15.18 -23.00 -18.44
C ARG A 140 13.91 -22.43 -19.02
#